data_AF-A0A1W1B9I7-F1
#
_entry.id   AF-A0A1W1B9I7-F1
#
_cell.length_a   1.000
_cell.length_b   1.000
_cell.length_c   1.000
_cell.angle_alpha   90.00
_cell.angle_beta   90.00
_cell.angle_gamma   90.00
#
_symmetry.space_group_name_H-M   'P 1'
#
loop_
_entity.id
_entity.type
_entity.pdbx_description
1 polymer ?
#
loop_
_entity_poly.entity_id
_entity_poly.type
_entity_poly.pdbx_seq_one_letter_code
_entity_poly.pdbx_strand_id
1 'polypeptide(L)' 'MDAVQKEMQSRKDEIIKELELLFKANMKITDWDVPESDDNEAAKILVEILQEGLDKIKADIEAGKYTNY' A
#
# COMPACT_ATOMS: atom_id res chain seq x y z
N MET A 1 -9.15 22.64 -9.46
CA MET A 1 -9.26 21.21 -9.18
C MET A 1 -10.69 20.79 -9.45
N ASP A 2 -10.88 19.68 -10.15
CA ASP A 2 -12.21 19.08 -10.27
C ASP A 2 -12.67 18.51 -8.91
N ALA A 3 -13.96 18.15 -8.82
CA ALA A 3 -14.56 17.66 -7.57
C ALA A 3 -13.90 16.38 -7.06
N VAL A 4 -13.43 15.51 -7.96
CA VAL A 4 -12.78 14.24 -7.63
C VAL A 4 -11.40 14.51 -7.04
N GLN A 5 -10.60 15.36 -7.66
CA GLN A 5 -9.29 15.78 -7.16
C GLN A 5 -9.37 16.38 -5.75
N LYS A 6 -10.40 17.20 -5.49
CA LYS A 6 -10.61 17.81 -4.17
C LYS A 6 -10.94 16.77 -3.10
N GLU A 7 -11.79 15.79 -3.43
CA GLU A 7 -12.15 14.70 -2.52
C GLU A 7 -10.97 13.73 -2.28
N MET A 8 -10.17 13.43 -3.29
CA MET A 8 -8.97 12.61 -3.10
C MET A 8 -7.94 13.35 -2.23
N GLN A 9 -7.82 14.67 -2.37
CA GLN A 9 -6.92 15.46 -1.55
C GLN A 9 -7.40 15.55 -0.09
N SER A 10 -8.72 15.62 0.18
CA SER A 10 -9.25 15.64 1.54
C SER A 10 -9.04 14.31 2.27
N ARG A 11 -9.04 13.20 1.53
CA ARG A 11 -8.82 11.85 2.07
C ARG A 11 -7.36 11.39 2.04
N LYS A 12 -6.45 12.18 1.48
CA LYS A 12 -5.04 11.79 1.26
C LYS A 12 -4.37 11.25 2.53
N ASP A 13 -4.52 11.95 3.64
CA ASP A 13 -3.84 11.58 4.90
C ASP A 13 -4.42 10.28 5.48
N GLU A 14 -5.72 10.04 5.31
CA GLU A 14 -6.37 8.79 5.70
C GLU A 14 -5.87 7.62 4.84
N ILE A 15 -5.80 7.80 3.52
CA ILE A 15 -5.29 6.79 2.58
C ILE A 15 -3.83 6.43 2.91
N ILE A 16 -2.98 7.43 3.18
CA ILE A 16 -1.58 7.19 3.57
C ILE A 16 -1.52 6.41 4.89
N LYS A 17 -2.34 6.79 5.88
CA LYS A 17 -2.40 6.09 7.16
C LYS A 17 -2.85 4.64 7.01
N GLU A 18 -3.82 4.35 6.16
CA GLU A 18 -4.26 2.99 5.87
C GLU A 18 -3.14 2.14 5.24
N LEU A 19 -2.35 2.73 4.33
CA LEU A 19 -1.18 2.06 3.76
C LEU A 19 -0.11 1.77 4.83
N GLU A 20 0.16 2.71 5.73
CA GLU A 20 1.07 2.49 6.86
C GLU A 20 0.58 1.38 7.81
N LEU A 21 -0.73 1.30 8.06
CA LEU A 21 -1.32 0.25 8.89
C LEU A 21 -1.16 -1.12 8.26
N LEU A 22 -1.35 -1.22 6.94
CA LEU A 22 -1.11 -2.45 6.19
C LEU A 22 0.36 -2.89 6.31
N PHE A 23 1.31 -1.98 6.14
CA PHE A 23 2.73 -2.26 6.33
C PHE A 23 3.02 -2.76 7.76
N LYS A 24 2.59 -2.01 8.79
CA LYS A 24 2.86 -2.36 10.20
C LYS A 24 2.24 -3.70 10.60
N ALA A 25 1.06 -4.04 10.08
CA ALA A 25 0.42 -5.32 10.34
C ALA A 25 1.26 -6.50 9.83
N ASN A 26 1.88 -6.37 8.65
CA ASN A 26 2.72 -7.41 8.06
C ASN A 26 4.12 -7.48 8.70
N MET A 27 4.70 -6.35 9.13
CA MET A 27 5.91 -6.35 9.95
C MET A 27 5.71 -7.16 11.25
N LYS A 28 4.60 -6.92 11.96
CA LYS A 28 4.30 -7.64 13.20
C LYS A 28 4.12 -9.15 13.01
N ILE A 29 3.57 -9.57 11.87
CA ILE A 29 3.48 -11.00 11.52
C ILE A 29 4.88 -11.58 11.31
N THR A 30 5.75 -10.84 10.61
CA THR A 30 7.15 -11.25 10.37
C THR A 30 7.92 -11.40 11.68
N ASP A 31 7.77 -10.47 12.63
CA ASP A 31 8.38 -10.57 13.96
C ASP A 31 7.89 -11.79 14.76
N TRP A 32 6.63 -12.19 14.54
CA TRP A 32 6.03 -13.36 15.19
C TRP A 32 6.48 -14.68 14.56
N ASP A 33 6.61 -14.72 13.24
CA ASP A 33 6.96 -15.93 12.49
C ASP A 33 8.49 -16.13 12.38
N VAL A 34 9.28 -15.06 12.46
CA VAL A 34 10.74 -15.06 12.33
C VAL A 34 11.38 -14.15 13.40
N PRO A 35 11.50 -14.61 14.66
CA PRO A 35 11.97 -13.79 15.78
C PRO A 35 13.44 -13.34 15.71
N GLU A 36 14.21 -13.87 14.76
CA GLU A 36 15.62 -13.55 14.51
C GLU A 36 15.82 -12.69 13.26
N SER A 37 14.74 -12.19 12.65
CA SER A 37 14.82 -11.42 11.40
C SER A 37 15.48 -10.06 11.62
N ASP A 38 16.24 -9.58 10.63
CA ASP A 38 16.64 -8.18 10.56
C ASP A 38 15.42 -7.35 10.13
N ASP A 39 14.82 -6.64 11.08
CA ASP A 39 13.64 -5.79 10.87
C ASP A 39 13.79 -4.85 9.66
N ASN A 40 15.01 -4.39 9.35
CA ASN A 40 15.27 -3.49 8.24
C ASN A 40 15.22 -4.23 6.90
N GLU A 41 15.75 -5.44 6.83
CA GLU A 41 15.66 -6.28 5.65
C GLU A 41 14.20 -6.70 5.38
N ALA A 42 13.50 -7.15 6.42
CA ALA A 42 12.07 -7.46 6.35
C ALA A 42 11.24 -6.25 5.87
N ALA A 43 11.50 -5.05 6.42
CA ALA A 43 10.84 -3.82 6.00
C ALA A 43 11.07 -3.50 4.52
N LYS A 44 12.29 -3.65 4.01
CA LYS A 44 12.60 -3.43 2.58
C LYS A 44 11.85 -4.40 1.69
N ILE A 45 11.91 -5.69 1.99
CA ILE A 45 11.20 -6.72 1.22
C ILE A 45 9.69 -6.45 1.22
N LEU A 46 9.13 -6.09 2.36
CA LEU A 46 7.71 -5.79 2.47
C LEU A 46 7.30 -4.56 1.64
N VAL A 47 8.12 -3.52 1.59
CA VAL A 47 7.87 -2.35 0.72
C VAL A 47 7.89 -2.76 -0.76
N GLU A 48 8.82 -3.61 -1.18
CA GLU A 48 8.87 -4.12 -2.57
C GLU A 48 7.60 -4.91 -2.92
N ILE A 49 7.09 -5.75 -2.00
CA ILE A 49 5.82 -6.48 -2.20
C ILE A 49 4.63 -5.52 -2.32
N LEU A 50 4.56 -4.50 -1.46
CA LEU A 50 3.51 -3.48 -1.54
C LEU A 50 3.59 -2.71 -2.86
N GLN A 51 4.81 -2.41 -3.34
CA GLN A 51 5.03 -1.74 -4.61
C GLN A 51 4.56 -2.59 -5.80
N GLU A 52 4.85 -3.90 -5.80
CA GLU A 52 4.35 -4.82 -6.83
C GLU A 52 2.81 -4.84 -6.87
N GLY A 53 2.16 -4.84 -5.70
CA GLY A 53 0.70 -4.74 -5.59
C GLY A 53 0.15 -3.43 -6.17
N LEU A 54 0.79 -2.30 -5.86
CA LEU A 54 0.44 -1.00 -6.42
C LEU A 54 0.61 -0.97 -7.95
N ASP A 55 1.67 -1.58 -8.48
CA ASP A 55 1.92 -1.60 -9.92
C ASP A 55 0.89 -2.45 -10.67
N LYS A 56 0.40 -3.54 -10.07
CA LYS A 56 -0.75 -4.30 -10.62
C LYS A 56 -2.02 -3.45 -10.66
N ILE A 57 -2.30 -2.68 -9.61
CA ILE A 57 -3.46 -1.77 -9.58
C ILE A 57 -3.33 -0.71 -10.67
N LYS A 58 -2.14 -0.13 -10.87
CA LYS A 58 -1.90 0.82 -11.97
C LYS A 58 -2.17 0.19 -13.34
N ALA A 59 -1.63 -1.00 -13.59
CA ALA A 59 -1.88 -1.73 -14.84
C ALA A 59 -3.38 -2.01 -15.05
N ASP A 60 -4.11 -2.32 -13.98
CA ASP A 60 -5.55 -2.55 -14.03
C ASP A 60 -6.35 -1.26 -14.34
N ILE A 61 -5.90 -0.11 -13.87
CA ILE A 61 -6.45 1.21 -14.24
C ILE A 61 -6.20 1.48 -15.73
N GLU A 62 -4.98 1.27 -16.22
CA GLU A 62 -4.64 1.47 -17.64
C GLU A 62 -5.42 0.51 -18.55
N ALA A 63 -5.72 -0.70 -18.07
CA ALA A 63 -6.57 -1.67 -18.76
C ALA A 63 -8.07 -1.33 -18.68
N GLY A 64 -8.46 -0.25 -17.99
CA GLY A 64 -9.86 0.19 -17.88
C GLY A 64 -10.73 -0.66 -16.96
N LYS A 65 -10.14 -1.48 -16.08
CA LYS A 65 -10.92 -2.36 -15.18
C LYS A 65 -11.81 -1.59 -14.19
N TYR A 66 -11.49 -0.32 -13.93
CA TYR A 66 -12.21 0.53 -12.98
C TYR A 66 -13.08 1.61 -13.62
N THR A 67 -13.28 1.60 -14.94
CA THR A 67 -14.03 2.65 -15.66
C THR A 67 -15.52 2.73 -15.27
N ASN A 68 -16.07 1.73 -14.57
CA ASN A 68 -17.45 1.72 -14.05
C ASN A 68 -17.55 1.11 -12.63
N TYR A 69 -16.51 1.31 -11.82
CA TYR A 69 -16.42 0.75 -10.46
C TYR A 69 -17.18 1.59 -9.43
#